data_AF-A0A2P9GXR3-F1
#
_entry.id   AF-A0A2P9GXR3-F1
#
_cell.length_a   1.000
_cell.length_b   1.000
_cell.length_c   1.000
_cell.angle_alpha   90.00
_cell.angle_beta   90.00
_cell.angle_gamma   90.00
#
_symmetry.space_group_name_H-M   'P 1'
#
loop_
_entity.id
_entity.type
_entity.pdbx_description
1 polymer ?
#
loop_
_entity_poly.entity_id
_entity_poly.type
_entity_poly.pdbx_seq_one_letter_code
_entity_poly.pdbx_strand_id
1 'polypeptide(L)'
;MKHCGFLLFVSIAIMLCLLETACGQTLLGVLEEPQCNDRNGTAVRALFAKSEAGWISLSSQSAARGIDLEKINWVIGLHGREIGKIKTLDPGFSTPYQWTYPRDKLLNISPNQTIPRVADKLHLFAGWCRAPKNRPLVVVSNGSVSDPDNWEPFKPEASLIARVFVQFRKHAGPAVICPGHSDSSVVFSYTSNDLEALAGYKDRSGRKLISVRLKPRTDGCEGPPDEAWDSHTFLVTTQSTYLGAGLTLVDAGDYDANGKSALLFWFGGYNQDGYVLFSSDLAKEADYLWQYH
;
A
#
# COMPACT_ATOMS: atom_id res chain seq x y z
N MET A 1 39.57 -67.15 -20.32
CA MET A 1 38.29 -66.48 -20.63
C MET A 1 37.99 -65.55 -19.45
N LYS A 2 38.33 -64.26 -19.57
CA LYS A 2 37.41 -63.16 -19.95
C LYS A 2 36.16 -63.12 -19.06
N HIS A 3 36.12 -62.25 -18.04
CA HIS A 3 35.64 -60.87 -18.19
C HIS A 3 35.92 -60.03 -16.93
N CYS A 4 36.47 -58.84 -17.20
CA CYS A 4 36.71 -57.73 -16.31
C CYS A 4 35.41 -56.91 -16.22
N GLY A 5 34.91 -56.68 -15.01
CA GLY A 5 33.74 -55.83 -14.74
C GLY A 5 34.18 -54.55 -14.03
N PHE A 6 34.51 -53.53 -14.81
CA PHE A 6 34.92 -52.21 -14.34
C PHE A 6 33.65 -51.43 -13.92
N LEU A 7 33.43 -51.28 -12.61
CA LEU A 7 32.39 -50.40 -12.05
C LEU A 7 32.86 -48.95 -12.18
N LEU A 8 32.42 -48.30 -13.27
CA LEU A 8 32.62 -46.89 -13.52
C LEU A 8 31.61 -46.09 -12.67
N PHE A 9 31.99 -45.72 -11.45
CA PHE A 9 31.30 -44.67 -10.69
C PHE A 9 31.57 -43.34 -11.40
N VAL A 10 30.68 -42.96 -12.32
CA VAL A 10 30.65 -41.62 -12.89
C VAL A 10 30.16 -40.68 -11.79
N SER A 11 31.10 -40.08 -11.08
CA SER A 11 30.90 -38.87 -10.30
C SER A 11 30.43 -37.77 -11.24
N ILE A 12 29.12 -37.71 -11.45
CA ILE A 12 28.46 -36.46 -11.84
C ILE A 12 28.54 -35.59 -10.58
N ALA A 13 29.70 -34.96 -10.41
CA ALA A 13 29.81 -33.77 -9.60
C ALA A 13 28.80 -32.81 -10.21
N ILE A 14 27.65 -32.73 -9.55
CA ILE A 14 26.61 -31.75 -9.80
C ILE A 14 27.31 -30.42 -9.54
N MET A 15 27.90 -29.89 -10.61
CA MET A 15 28.20 -28.49 -10.80
C MET A 15 26.83 -27.81 -10.87
N LEU A 16 26.15 -27.81 -9.71
CA LEU A 16 25.19 -26.80 -9.32
C LEU A 16 26.02 -25.53 -9.41
N CYS A 17 26.02 -24.97 -10.61
CA CYS A 17 26.31 -23.58 -10.85
C CYS A 17 25.41 -22.83 -9.86
N LEU A 18 25.98 -22.56 -8.69
CA LEU A 18 25.72 -21.36 -7.92
C LEU A 18 26.08 -20.21 -8.85
N LEU A 19 25.24 -20.01 -9.87
CA LEU A 19 24.95 -18.69 -10.37
C LEU A 19 24.27 -18.03 -9.17
N GLU A 20 25.09 -17.55 -8.24
CA GLU A 20 24.80 -16.36 -7.49
C GLU A 20 24.63 -15.28 -8.56
N THR A 21 23.48 -15.27 -9.24
CA THR A 21 22.93 -14.05 -9.78
C THR A 21 22.99 -13.12 -8.59
N ALA A 22 23.85 -12.12 -8.65
CA ALA A 22 23.91 -11.03 -7.70
C ALA A 22 22.48 -10.48 -7.64
N CYS A 23 21.71 -11.03 -6.72
CA CYS A 23 20.28 -10.84 -6.65
C CYS A 23 20.17 -9.48 -6.01
N GLY A 24 20.05 -8.45 -6.86
CA GLY A 24 19.85 -7.10 -6.38
C GLY A 24 18.68 -7.12 -5.40
N GLN A 25 18.78 -6.32 -4.35
CA GLN A 25 17.73 -6.29 -3.33
C GLN A 25 16.36 -5.97 -3.94
N THR A 26 15.34 -6.72 -3.53
CA THR A 26 13.96 -6.44 -3.95
C THR A 26 13.44 -5.25 -3.15
N LEU A 27 13.08 -4.19 -3.88
CA LEU A 27 12.51 -2.97 -3.34
C LEU A 27 11.07 -2.85 -3.82
N LEU A 28 10.20 -2.42 -2.92
CA LEU A 28 8.83 -2.04 -3.18
C LEU A 28 8.69 -0.54 -2.94
N GLY A 29 8.05 0.15 -3.86
CA GLY A 29 7.82 1.58 -3.78
C GLY A 29 6.53 2.00 -4.44
N VAL A 30 6.34 3.31 -4.52
CA VAL A 30 5.24 3.94 -5.24
C VAL A 30 5.75 5.04 -6.16
N LEU A 31 5.17 5.10 -7.35
CA LEU A 31 5.22 6.24 -8.25
C LEU A 31 4.04 7.15 -7.92
N GLU A 32 4.31 8.34 -7.43
CA GLU A 32 3.27 9.25 -6.90
C GLU A 32 3.54 10.73 -7.21
N GLU A 33 2.50 11.54 -7.07
CA GLU A 33 2.63 12.99 -6.92
C GLU A 33 2.72 13.26 -5.40
N PRO A 34 3.86 13.77 -4.89
CA PRO A 34 4.00 14.07 -3.47
C PRO A 34 2.91 15.03 -3.00
N GLN A 35 2.32 14.72 -1.85
CA GLN A 35 1.23 15.53 -1.31
C GLN A 35 1.71 16.89 -0.78
N CYS A 36 0.76 17.74 -0.40
CA CYS A 36 1.02 19.04 0.23
C CYS A 36 1.84 20.04 -0.59
N ASN A 37 2.00 19.81 -1.90
CA ASN A 37 2.93 20.54 -2.76
C ASN A 37 4.38 20.50 -2.25
N ASP A 38 4.75 19.44 -1.51
CA ASP A 38 6.13 19.23 -1.03
C ASP A 38 7.12 19.28 -2.20
N ARG A 39 6.66 18.83 -3.38
CA ARG A 39 7.40 18.94 -4.63
C ARG A 39 6.48 18.91 -5.84
N ASN A 40 6.83 19.69 -6.87
CA ASN A 40 6.16 19.62 -8.16
C ASN A 40 6.60 18.37 -8.96
N GLY A 41 5.62 17.65 -9.51
CA GLY A 41 5.84 16.56 -10.45
C GLY A 41 5.70 15.17 -9.82
N THR A 42 6.00 14.15 -10.63
CA THR A 42 5.93 12.75 -10.22
C THR A 42 7.31 12.27 -9.74
N ALA A 43 7.34 11.53 -8.63
CA ALA A 43 8.56 10.96 -8.06
C ALA A 43 8.31 9.50 -7.65
N VAL A 44 9.39 8.79 -7.32
CA VAL A 44 9.28 7.47 -6.68
C VAL A 44 9.66 7.56 -5.22
N ARG A 45 8.84 7.00 -4.35
CA ARG A 45 9.18 6.74 -2.95
C ARG A 45 9.50 5.26 -2.79
N ALA A 46 10.74 4.95 -2.41
CA ALA A 46 11.11 3.60 -2.01
C ALA A 46 10.56 3.36 -0.59
N LEU A 47 9.64 2.42 -0.45
CA LEU A 47 8.90 2.20 0.80
C LEU A 47 9.52 1.06 1.61
N PHE A 48 9.74 -0.09 0.98
CA PHE A 48 10.16 -1.30 1.68
C PHE A 48 11.28 -2.00 0.92
N ALA A 49 12.19 -2.62 1.67
CA ALA A 49 13.18 -3.54 1.14
C ALA A 49 12.89 -4.95 1.67
N LYS A 50 12.95 -5.95 0.80
CA LYS A 50 12.85 -7.34 1.21
C LYS A 50 14.16 -7.77 1.88
N SER A 51 14.03 -8.47 3.00
CA SER A 51 15.10 -9.18 3.70
C SER A 51 14.70 -10.64 3.93
N GLU A 52 15.62 -11.44 4.46
CA GLU A 52 15.35 -12.82 4.89
C GLU A 52 14.25 -12.89 5.96
N ALA A 53 14.20 -11.89 6.85
CA ALA A 53 13.24 -11.85 7.96
C ALA A 53 11.86 -11.29 7.56
N GLY A 54 11.70 -10.76 6.35
CA GLY A 54 10.49 -10.08 5.92
C GLY A 54 10.75 -8.72 5.28
N TRP A 55 9.72 -7.87 5.24
CA TRP A 55 9.81 -6.53 4.68
C TRP A 55 10.33 -5.53 5.72
N ILE A 56 11.34 -4.74 5.35
CA ILE A 56 11.91 -3.67 6.18
C ILE A 56 11.42 -2.33 5.64
N SER A 57 10.86 -1.50 6.50
CA SER A 57 10.47 -0.13 6.18
C SER A 57 11.69 0.77 5.98
N LEU A 58 11.75 1.48 4.84
CA LEU A 58 12.81 2.44 4.51
C LEU A 58 12.49 3.85 5.02
N SER A 59 11.68 3.95 6.07
CA SER A 59 11.15 5.21 6.63
C SER A 59 12.18 6.04 7.41
N SER A 60 13.43 5.60 7.50
CA SER A 60 14.50 6.32 8.20
C SER A 60 15.85 6.13 7.51
N GLN A 61 16.77 7.08 7.75
CA GLN A 61 18.13 7.02 7.20
C GLN A 61 18.91 5.79 7.69
N SER A 62 18.66 5.34 8.92
CA SER A 62 19.28 4.12 9.46
C SER A 62 18.77 2.87 8.76
N ALA A 63 17.45 2.77 8.51
CA ALA A 63 16.87 1.63 7.82
C ALA A 63 17.25 1.56 6.33
N ALA A 64 17.47 2.71 5.70
CA ALA A 64 17.97 2.80 4.33
C ALA A 64 19.49 2.57 4.20
N ARG A 65 20.22 2.40 5.31
CA ARG A 65 21.67 2.24 5.28
C ARG A 65 22.06 0.90 4.64
N GLY A 66 22.92 0.96 3.61
CA GLY A 66 23.38 -0.22 2.88
C GLY A 66 22.43 -0.68 1.77
N ILE A 67 21.29 -0.02 1.61
CA ILE A 67 20.38 -0.19 0.47
C ILE A 67 20.89 0.70 -0.66
N ASP A 68 21.19 0.13 -1.83
CA ASP A 68 21.57 0.91 -3.00
C ASP A 68 20.35 1.59 -3.61
N LEU A 69 20.22 2.89 -3.35
CA LEU A 69 19.18 3.74 -3.92
C LEU A 69 19.72 4.66 -5.03
N GLU A 70 21.01 4.60 -5.37
CA GLU A 70 21.65 5.57 -6.27
C GLU A 70 20.97 5.55 -7.65
N LYS A 71 20.77 4.34 -8.20
CA LYS A 71 20.16 4.09 -9.51
C LYS A 71 19.32 2.82 -9.47
N ILE A 72 18.01 2.96 -9.64
CA ILE A 72 17.11 1.81 -9.60
C ILE A 72 16.32 1.72 -10.90
N ASN A 73 16.22 0.49 -11.44
CA ASN A 73 15.27 0.16 -12.48
C ASN A 73 13.99 -0.37 -11.81
N TRP A 74 12.85 0.17 -12.22
CA TRP A 74 11.55 -0.17 -11.66
C TRP A 74 10.62 -0.70 -12.74
N VAL A 75 9.85 -1.72 -12.37
CA VAL A 75 8.65 -2.18 -13.08
C VAL A 75 7.44 -1.54 -12.41
N ILE A 76 6.56 -0.91 -13.19
CA ILE A 76 5.34 -0.28 -12.71
C ILE A 76 4.18 -1.28 -12.84
N GLY A 77 3.53 -1.56 -11.71
CA GLY A 77 2.41 -2.49 -11.60
C GLY A 77 1.06 -1.78 -11.49
N LEU A 78 0.03 -2.39 -12.06
CA LEU A 78 -1.36 -2.10 -11.75
C LEU A 78 -2.23 -3.32 -12.02
N HIS A 79 -3.02 -3.75 -11.03
CA HIS A 79 -3.96 -4.87 -11.13
C HIS A 79 -3.29 -6.15 -11.65
N GLY A 80 -2.13 -6.49 -11.07
CA GLY A 80 -1.41 -7.70 -11.44
C GLY A 80 -0.66 -7.64 -12.78
N ARG A 81 -0.55 -6.45 -13.41
CA ARG A 81 0.07 -6.30 -14.75
C ARG A 81 1.15 -5.24 -14.76
N GLU A 82 2.19 -5.49 -15.54
CA GLU A 82 3.17 -4.45 -15.91
C GLU A 82 2.50 -3.44 -16.85
N ILE A 83 2.56 -2.16 -16.49
CA ILE A 83 2.05 -1.05 -17.30
C ILE A 83 3.14 -0.06 -17.73
N GLY A 84 4.39 -0.29 -17.32
CA GLY A 84 5.54 0.50 -17.73
C GLY A 84 6.79 0.18 -16.93
N LYS A 85 7.89 0.83 -17.32
CA LYS A 85 9.19 0.73 -16.65
C LYS A 85 9.80 2.12 -16.56
N ILE A 86 10.46 2.40 -15.44
CA ILE A 86 11.18 3.65 -15.23
C ILE A 86 12.51 3.41 -14.53
N LYS A 87 13.42 4.37 -14.68
CA LYS A 87 14.66 4.47 -13.91
C LYS A 87 14.60 5.67 -13.00
N THR A 88 15.17 5.53 -11.80
CA THR A 88 15.27 6.64 -10.86
C THR A 88 16.71 6.88 -10.43
N LEU A 89 16.94 8.07 -9.90
CA LEU A 89 18.20 8.54 -9.33
C LEU A 89 17.94 9.10 -7.93
N ASP A 90 18.77 8.75 -6.96
CA ASP A 90 18.76 9.43 -5.66
C ASP A 90 19.37 10.84 -5.81
N PRO A 91 18.62 11.92 -5.53
CA PRO A 91 19.16 13.27 -5.58
C PRO A 91 20.13 13.59 -4.44
N GLY A 92 20.45 12.64 -3.55
CA GLY A 92 21.31 12.86 -2.38
C GLY A 92 20.56 13.54 -1.24
N PHE A 93 19.26 13.21 -1.07
CA PHE A 93 18.44 13.82 -0.03
C PHE A 93 19.03 13.62 1.37
N SER A 94 19.08 14.70 2.14
CA SER A 94 19.39 14.71 3.56
C SER A 94 18.48 15.72 4.27
N THR A 95 18.15 15.45 5.53
CA THR A 95 17.33 16.34 6.37
C THR A 95 17.93 16.44 7.76
N PRO A 96 17.94 17.63 8.39
CA PRO A 96 18.26 17.75 9.81
C PRO A 96 17.15 17.19 10.72
N TYR A 97 15.93 17.03 10.19
CA TYR A 97 14.76 16.57 10.93
C TYR A 97 14.40 15.14 10.52
N GLN A 98 14.75 14.16 11.35
CA GLN A 98 14.53 12.74 11.05
C GLN A 98 13.05 12.40 10.79
N TRP A 99 12.12 13.12 11.43
CA TRP A 99 10.68 12.90 11.24
C TRP A 99 10.19 13.26 9.83
N THR A 100 10.90 14.13 9.08
CA THR A 100 10.54 14.46 7.69
C THR A 100 11.14 13.49 6.68
N TYR A 101 12.11 12.66 7.08
CA TYR A 101 12.77 11.70 6.20
C TYR A 101 11.78 10.84 5.40
N PRO A 102 10.79 10.18 6.03
CA PRO A 102 9.87 9.32 5.28
C PRO A 102 9.02 10.10 4.26
N ARG A 103 8.66 11.35 4.55
CA ARG A 103 7.88 12.25 3.67
C ARG A 103 8.72 12.81 2.51
N ASP A 104 9.97 13.13 2.76
CA ASP A 104 10.78 13.95 1.82
C ASP A 104 11.81 13.12 1.04
N LYS A 105 12.13 11.89 1.46
CA LYS A 105 13.04 10.99 0.74
C LYS A 105 12.38 10.46 -0.54
N LEU A 106 12.54 11.24 -1.61
CA LEU A 106 12.00 10.98 -2.94
C LEU A 106 13.12 10.76 -3.95
N LEU A 107 12.94 9.76 -4.81
CA LEU A 107 13.83 9.47 -5.94
C LEU A 107 13.34 10.20 -7.19
N ASN A 108 14.27 10.79 -7.93
CA ASN A 108 13.99 11.50 -9.17
C ASN A 108 13.83 10.49 -10.30
N ILE A 109 12.81 10.65 -11.14
CA ILE A 109 12.71 9.90 -12.39
C ILE A 109 13.81 10.41 -13.34
N SER A 110 14.60 9.50 -13.92
CA SER A 110 15.64 9.89 -14.88
C SER A 110 15.02 10.61 -16.09
N PRO A 111 15.72 11.58 -16.71
CA PRO A 111 15.18 12.37 -17.81
C PRO A 111 14.68 11.53 -19.01
N ASN A 112 13.77 12.10 -19.79
CA ASN A 112 13.27 11.56 -21.07
C ASN A 112 12.55 10.20 -20.98
N GLN A 113 11.87 9.94 -19.88
CA GLN A 113 11.05 8.74 -19.70
C GLN A 113 9.57 9.03 -19.83
N THR A 114 8.82 8.10 -20.43
CA THR A 114 7.35 8.14 -20.43
C THR A 114 6.85 7.57 -19.12
N ILE A 115 6.04 8.35 -18.41
CA ILE A 115 5.54 8.00 -17.07
C ILE A 115 4.06 7.61 -17.21
N PRO A 116 3.67 6.34 -16.96
CA PRO A 116 2.27 5.94 -16.88
C PRO A 116 1.54 6.75 -15.81
N ARG A 117 0.29 7.12 -16.10
CA ARG A 117 -0.58 7.88 -15.19
C ARG A 117 -1.98 7.31 -15.20
N VAL A 118 -2.57 7.19 -14.02
CA VAL A 118 -3.97 6.79 -13.85
C VAL A 118 -4.64 7.83 -12.97
N ALA A 119 -5.71 8.44 -13.48
CA ALA A 119 -6.40 9.51 -12.75
C ALA A 119 -7.06 8.97 -11.47
N ASP A 120 -6.94 9.72 -10.37
CA ASP A 120 -7.71 9.47 -9.15
C ASP A 120 -9.07 10.18 -9.22
N LYS A 121 -9.98 9.62 -10.04
CA LYS A 121 -11.28 10.23 -10.32
C LYS A 121 -12.19 10.33 -9.09
N LEU A 122 -11.97 9.46 -8.12
CA LEU A 122 -12.78 9.35 -6.90
C LEU A 122 -12.11 10.03 -5.70
N HIS A 123 -10.91 10.59 -5.88
CA HIS A 123 -10.14 11.25 -4.83
C HIS A 123 -9.89 10.34 -3.61
N LEU A 124 -9.66 9.05 -3.84
CA LEU A 124 -9.53 8.03 -2.79
C LEU A 124 -8.19 8.08 -2.07
N PHE A 125 -7.19 8.73 -2.66
CA PHE A 125 -5.84 8.83 -2.12
C PHE A 125 -5.60 10.20 -1.46
N ALA A 126 -6.65 10.82 -0.92
CA ALA A 126 -6.51 11.96 -0.03
C ALA A 126 -5.80 11.54 1.28
N GLY A 127 -5.03 12.45 1.83
CA GLY A 127 -4.43 12.32 3.16
C GLY A 127 -4.71 13.56 3.98
N TRP A 128 -3.71 14.00 4.74
CA TRP A 128 -3.71 15.32 5.37
C TRP A 128 -3.94 16.46 4.37
N CYS A 129 -3.46 16.28 3.15
CA CYS A 129 -3.58 17.23 2.07
C CYS A 129 -4.57 16.79 1.00
N ARG A 130 -4.80 17.68 0.04
CA ARG A 130 -5.69 17.41 -1.10
C ARG A 130 -5.24 16.16 -1.85
N ALA A 131 -6.21 15.33 -2.22
CA ALA A 131 -5.97 14.17 -3.08
C ALA A 131 -5.14 14.52 -4.33
N PRO A 132 -4.16 13.69 -4.70
CA PRO A 132 -3.38 13.89 -5.91
C PRO A 132 -4.28 13.77 -7.16
N LYS A 133 -3.82 14.31 -8.29
CA LYS A 133 -4.58 14.22 -9.55
C LYS A 133 -4.58 12.78 -10.07
N ASN A 134 -3.46 12.09 -9.88
CA ASN A 134 -3.26 10.71 -10.28
C ASN A 134 -3.11 9.83 -9.04
N ARG A 135 -3.65 8.61 -9.10
CA ARG A 135 -3.45 7.64 -8.03
C ARG A 135 -1.97 7.22 -7.95
N PRO A 136 -1.46 6.86 -6.76
CA PRO A 136 -0.20 6.16 -6.65
C PRO A 136 -0.22 4.84 -7.45
N LEU A 137 0.91 4.50 -8.05
CA LEU A 137 1.13 3.24 -8.76
C LEU A 137 2.27 2.47 -8.10
N VAL A 138 2.11 1.17 -7.91
CA VAL A 138 3.16 0.34 -7.32
C VAL A 138 4.35 0.24 -8.27
N VAL A 139 5.55 0.29 -7.70
CA VAL A 139 6.79 0.00 -8.41
C VAL A 139 7.64 -1.04 -7.69
N VAL A 140 8.28 -1.94 -8.45
CA VAL A 140 9.12 -3.03 -7.91
C VAL A 140 10.45 -3.10 -8.68
N SER A 141 11.58 -3.34 -8.00
CA SER A 141 12.91 -3.44 -8.64
C SER A 141 13.21 -4.84 -9.21
N ASN A 142 13.36 -5.85 -8.34
CA ASN A 142 13.79 -7.22 -8.66
C ASN A 142 12.73 -8.29 -8.32
N GLY A 143 11.47 -7.88 -8.18
CA GLY A 143 10.33 -8.74 -7.87
C GLY A 143 9.32 -8.84 -9.00
N SER A 144 8.08 -9.23 -8.68
CA SER A 144 6.98 -9.36 -9.63
C SER A 144 5.85 -8.39 -9.31
N VAL A 145 5.16 -7.93 -10.35
CA VAL A 145 3.91 -7.17 -10.22
C VAL A 145 2.68 -8.05 -10.49
N SER A 146 2.87 -9.35 -10.72
CA SER A 146 1.76 -10.29 -10.94
C SER A 146 0.94 -10.47 -9.67
N ASP A 147 -0.39 -10.53 -9.80
CA ASP A 147 -1.30 -10.76 -8.69
C ASP A 147 -1.88 -12.18 -8.78
N PRO A 148 -1.27 -13.19 -8.14
CA PRO A 148 -1.74 -14.57 -8.18
C PRO A 148 -3.15 -14.76 -7.58
N ASP A 149 -3.52 -13.92 -6.60
CA ASP A 149 -4.83 -13.93 -5.96
C ASP A 149 -5.92 -13.23 -6.81
N ASN A 150 -5.52 -12.44 -7.82
CA ASN A 150 -6.41 -11.76 -8.76
C ASN A 150 -7.48 -10.92 -8.04
N TRP A 151 -7.02 -9.98 -7.22
CA TRP A 151 -7.83 -8.97 -6.57
C TRP A 151 -8.41 -8.01 -7.62
N GLU A 152 -9.73 -8.00 -7.72
CA GLU A 152 -10.44 -7.17 -8.68
C GLU A 152 -11.42 -6.23 -7.98
N PRO A 153 -11.58 -4.99 -8.47
CA PRO A 153 -12.55 -4.07 -7.93
C PRO A 153 -13.98 -4.58 -8.16
N PHE A 154 -14.84 -4.42 -7.16
CA PHE A 154 -16.27 -4.65 -7.29
C PHE A 154 -17.05 -3.57 -6.54
N LYS A 155 -18.34 -3.41 -6.85
CA LYS A 155 -19.23 -2.49 -6.12
C LYS A 155 -19.88 -3.23 -4.95
N PRO A 156 -19.63 -2.86 -3.69
CA PRO A 156 -20.30 -3.48 -2.55
C PRO A 156 -21.80 -3.23 -2.53
N GLU A 157 -22.57 -4.27 -2.26
CA GLU A 157 -24.02 -4.19 -2.08
C GLU A 157 -24.39 -3.78 -0.65
N ALA A 158 -25.60 -3.24 -0.44
CA ALA A 158 -26.08 -2.81 0.86
C ALA A 158 -26.09 -3.94 1.92
N SER A 159 -26.34 -5.17 1.50
CA SER A 159 -26.28 -6.36 2.36
C SER A 159 -24.89 -6.60 2.95
N LEU A 160 -23.83 -6.31 2.17
CA LEU A 160 -22.45 -6.45 2.61
C LEU A 160 -22.06 -5.32 3.57
N ILE A 161 -22.53 -4.09 3.33
CA ILE A 161 -22.36 -2.96 4.25
C ILE A 161 -23.02 -3.27 5.61
N ALA A 162 -24.26 -3.76 5.60
CA ALA A 162 -24.96 -4.17 6.81
C ALA A 162 -24.20 -5.26 7.59
N ARG A 163 -23.52 -6.17 6.88
CA ARG A 163 -22.72 -7.24 7.49
C ARG A 163 -21.48 -6.73 8.23
N VAL A 164 -20.84 -5.66 7.77
CA VAL A 164 -19.67 -5.08 8.45
C VAL A 164 -20.06 -4.08 9.54
N PHE A 165 -21.31 -3.63 9.58
CA PHE A 165 -21.78 -2.58 10.49
C PHE A 165 -21.49 -2.85 11.97
N VAL A 166 -21.64 -4.09 12.44
CA VAL A 166 -21.36 -4.43 13.85
C VAL A 166 -19.88 -4.20 14.20
N GLN A 167 -18.97 -4.61 13.30
CA GLN A 167 -17.53 -4.38 13.48
C GLN A 167 -17.19 -2.89 13.30
N PHE A 168 -17.82 -2.22 12.33
CA PHE A 168 -17.68 -0.78 12.15
C PHE A 168 -18.00 -0.03 13.45
N ARG A 169 -19.21 -0.21 14.01
CA ARG A 169 -19.62 0.49 15.23
C ARG A 169 -18.69 0.21 16.41
N LYS A 170 -18.17 -1.02 16.50
CA LYS A 170 -17.22 -1.41 17.55
C LYS A 170 -15.89 -0.66 17.45
N HIS A 171 -15.38 -0.44 16.24
CA HIS A 171 -14.06 0.16 16.01
C HIS A 171 -14.10 1.67 15.78
N ALA A 172 -15.10 2.18 15.05
CA ALA A 172 -15.33 3.60 14.81
C ALA A 172 -15.69 4.39 16.09
N GLY A 173 -16.35 3.73 17.05
CA GLY A 173 -16.81 4.40 18.27
C GLY A 173 -17.96 5.38 18.02
N PRO A 174 -18.27 6.27 18.97
CA PRO A 174 -19.32 7.27 18.81
C PRO A 174 -18.90 8.33 17.78
N ALA A 175 -19.82 8.74 16.93
CA ALA A 175 -19.67 9.91 16.06
C ALA A 175 -20.28 11.13 16.74
N VAL A 176 -19.70 12.32 16.53
CA VAL A 176 -20.27 13.59 17.00
C VAL A 176 -20.66 14.50 15.84
N ILE A 177 -21.71 15.29 16.06
CA ILE A 177 -22.17 16.35 15.14
C ILE A 177 -22.40 17.64 15.92
N CYS A 178 -22.42 18.77 15.23
CA CYS A 178 -22.66 20.10 15.80
C CYS A 178 -23.81 20.78 15.03
N PRO A 179 -25.08 20.45 15.36
CA PRO A 179 -26.23 21.00 14.68
C PRO A 179 -26.23 22.53 14.72
N GLY A 180 -26.44 23.14 13.55
CA GLY A 180 -26.53 24.60 13.41
C GLY A 180 -25.22 25.35 13.63
N HIS A 181 -24.06 24.69 13.49
CA HIS A 181 -22.73 25.28 13.75
C HIS A 181 -22.61 25.87 15.15
N SER A 182 -23.30 25.27 16.12
CA SER A 182 -23.18 25.64 17.53
C SER A 182 -21.91 25.04 18.14
N ASP A 183 -21.39 25.68 19.19
CA ASP A 183 -20.29 25.14 20.01
C ASP A 183 -20.70 23.88 20.81
N SER A 184 -21.92 23.38 20.63
CA SER A 184 -22.48 22.22 21.34
C SER A 184 -22.43 20.99 20.46
N SER A 185 -21.54 20.05 20.79
CA SER A 185 -21.53 18.74 20.15
C SER A 185 -22.60 17.81 20.75
N VAL A 186 -23.20 17.00 19.90
CA VAL A 186 -24.12 15.93 20.30
C VAL A 186 -23.69 14.61 19.67
N VAL A 187 -23.94 13.51 20.37
CA VAL A 187 -23.64 12.17 19.86
C VAL A 187 -24.60 11.84 18.72
N PHE A 188 -24.05 11.51 17.56
CA PHE A 188 -24.79 11.02 16.41
C PHE A 188 -24.97 9.51 16.52
N SER A 189 -26.22 9.08 16.75
CA SER A 189 -26.58 7.67 16.69
C SER A 189 -26.79 7.24 15.24
N TYR A 190 -25.84 6.47 14.70
CA TYR A 190 -25.86 6.01 13.31
C TYR A 190 -26.22 4.52 13.18
N THR A 191 -26.68 4.15 11.99
CA THR A 191 -27.10 2.82 11.57
C THR A 191 -26.32 2.38 10.33
N SER A 192 -26.52 1.14 9.86
CA SER A 192 -25.91 0.68 8.61
C SER A 192 -26.34 1.50 7.38
N ASN A 193 -27.52 2.15 7.44
CA ASN A 193 -28.01 2.99 6.34
C ASN A 193 -27.27 4.33 6.26
N ASP A 194 -26.59 4.72 7.32
CA ASP A 194 -25.76 5.92 7.38
C ASP A 194 -24.35 5.68 6.84
N LEU A 195 -24.01 4.43 6.51
CA LEU A 195 -22.75 4.08 5.87
C LEU A 195 -22.85 4.14 4.34
N GLU A 196 -21.74 4.50 3.72
CA GLU A 196 -21.50 4.32 2.28
C GLU A 196 -20.24 3.47 2.05
N ALA A 197 -20.24 2.70 0.97
CA ALA A 197 -19.05 1.99 0.52
C ALA A 197 -18.20 2.90 -0.37
N LEU A 198 -16.92 3.01 -0.05
CA LEU A 198 -15.93 3.78 -0.81
C LEU A 198 -15.28 2.93 -1.89
N ALA A 199 -14.88 1.72 -1.52
CA ALA A 199 -14.21 0.78 -2.40
C ALA A 199 -14.53 -0.66 -1.99
N GLY A 200 -14.42 -1.57 -2.95
CA GLY A 200 -14.54 -3.01 -2.72
C GLY A 200 -13.60 -3.76 -3.65
N TYR A 201 -12.93 -4.79 -3.13
CA TYR A 201 -12.09 -5.69 -3.91
C TYR A 201 -12.40 -7.14 -3.57
N LYS A 202 -12.38 -8.01 -4.56
CA LYS A 202 -12.64 -9.44 -4.38
C LYS A 202 -11.49 -10.23 -4.99
N ASP A 203 -10.99 -11.22 -4.28
CA ASP A 203 -9.98 -12.14 -4.80
C ASP A 203 -10.60 -13.36 -5.48
N ARG A 204 -9.75 -14.19 -6.09
CA ARG A 204 -10.14 -15.45 -6.75
C ARG A 204 -10.79 -16.44 -5.79
N SER A 205 -10.39 -16.44 -4.51
CA SER A 205 -10.95 -17.34 -3.49
C SER A 205 -12.32 -16.89 -2.96
N GLY A 206 -12.76 -15.69 -3.33
CA GLY A 206 -14.05 -15.12 -2.94
C GLY A 206 -14.01 -14.27 -1.66
N ARG A 207 -12.84 -14.05 -1.07
CA ARG A 207 -12.64 -13.07 0.00
C ARG A 207 -12.92 -11.67 -0.55
N LYS A 208 -13.49 -10.80 0.28
CA LYS A 208 -13.84 -9.43 -0.11
C LYS A 208 -13.21 -8.44 0.85
N LEU A 209 -12.47 -7.48 0.33
CA LEU A 209 -12.14 -6.25 1.03
C LEU A 209 -13.23 -5.22 0.77
N ILE A 210 -13.65 -4.52 1.81
CA ILE A 210 -14.61 -3.42 1.71
C ILE A 210 -14.15 -2.27 2.60
N SER A 211 -14.10 -1.08 2.04
CA SER A 211 -13.89 0.17 2.76
C SER A 211 -15.22 0.91 2.85
N VAL A 212 -15.66 1.23 4.06
CA VAL A 212 -16.90 1.98 4.33
C VAL A 212 -16.61 3.19 5.21
N ARG A 213 -17.45 4.21 5.15
CA ARG A 213 -17.45 5.33 6.10
C ARG A 213 -18.86 5.81 6.37
N LEU A 214 -19.03 6.67 7.37
CA LEU A 214 -20.27 7.45 7.51
C LEU A 214 -20.45 8.40 6.31
N LYS A 215 -21.68 8.50 5.81
CA LYS A 215 -22.03 9.44 4.74
C LYS A 215 -21.73 10.87 5.18
N PRO A 216 -21.10 11.70 4.33
CA PRO A 216 -20.84 13.10 4.65
C PRO A 216 -22.12 13.84 5.05
N ARG A 217 -21.99 14.75 6.02
CA ARG A 217 -23.11 15.55 6.53
C ARG A 217 -22.78 17.03 6.54
N THR A 218 -23.83 17.87 6.55
CA THR A 218 -23.70 19.33 6.60
C THR A 218 -23.70 19.89 8.02
N ASP A 219 -24.05 19.09 9.02
CA ASP A 219 -24.09 19.42 10.45
C ASP A 219 -22.85 18.92 11.21
N GLY A 220 -21.75 18.67 10.50
CA GLY A 220 -20.47 18.31 11.11
C GLY A 220 -19.90 19.42 11.99
N CYS A 221 -19.16 19.05 13.02
CA CYS A 221 -18.42 20.00 13.84
C CYS A 221 -17.27 20.64 13.04
N GLU A 222 -16.91 21.87 13.39
CA GLU A 222 -15.69 22.47 12.90
C GLU A 222 -14.47 21.75 13.48
N GLY A 223 -13.43 21.59 12.67
CA GLY A 223 -12.20 20.90 13.06
C GLY A 223 -12.02 19.56 12.36
N PRO A 224 -11.03 18.77 12.77
CA PRO A 224 -10.80 17.46 12.21
C PRO A 224 -11.98 16.54 12.53
N PRO A 225 -12.40 15.71 11.56
CA PRO A 225 -13.39 14.68 11.83
C PRO A 225 -12.90 13.76 12.95
N ASP A 226 -13.85 13.26 13.76
CA ASP A 226 -13.58 12.12 14.63
C ASP A 226 -13.32 10.85 13.79
N GLU A 227 -12.70 9.84 14.40
CA GLU A 227 -12.32 8.58 13.74
C GLU A 227 -13.53 7.89 13.09
N ALA A 228 -14.76 8.08 13.59
CA ALA A 228 -15.93 7.42 13.02
C ALA A 228 -16.30 7.93 11.61
N TRP A 229 -15.82 9.12 11.23
CA TRP A 229 -16.00 9.67 9.89
C TRP A 229 -14.93 9.22 8.90
N ASP A 230 -13.84 8.62 9.38
CA ASP A 230 -12.79 8.09 8.51
C ASP A 230 -13.27 6.87 7.72
N SER A 231 -12.48 6.48 6.73
CA SER A 231 -12.69 5.20 6.06
C SER A 231 -12.28 4.05 6.98
N HIS A 232 -13.09 2.99 7.05
CA HIS A 232 -12.77 1.77 7.77
C HIS A 232 -12.78 0.59 6.80
N THR A 233 -11.69 -0.17 6.79
CA THR A 233 -11.49 -1.28 5.87
C THR A 233 -11.63 -2.62 6.59
N PHE A 234 -12.39 -3.52 5.97
CA PHE A 234 -12.72 -4.84 6.49
C PHE A 234 -12.42 -5.92 5.47
N LEU A 235 -11.91 -7.05 5.95
CA LEU A 235 -11.95 -8.32 5.23
C LEU A 235 -13.26 -9.04 5.54
N VAL A 236 -13.96 -9.49 4.52
CA VAL A 236 -15.19 -10.25 4.64
C VAL A 236 -15.02 -11.63 4.01
N THR A 237 -15.12 -12.65 4.85
CA THR A 237 -15.15 -14.07 4.48
C THR A 237 -16.46 -14.70 4.97
N THR A 238 -16.41 -15.71 5.85
CA THR A 238 -17.53 -16.16 6.69
C THR A 238 -17.77 -15.22 7.87
N GLN A 239 -16.75 -14.48 8.29
CA GLN A 239 -16.83 -13.41 9.29
C GLN A 239 -16.26 -12.11 8.73
N SER A 240 -16.54 -10.98 9.38
CA SER A 240 -15.91 -9.71 9.09
C SER A 240 -14.75 -9.46 10.07
N THR A 241 -13.58 -9.19 9.53
CA THR A 241 -12.36 -8.84 10.27
C THR A 241 -12.02 -7.39 9.96
N TYR A 242 -11.85 -6.58 10.98
CA TYR A 242 -11.40 -5.19 10.83
C TYR A 242 -9.89 -5.17 10.53
N LEU A 243 -9.48 -4.42 9.51
CA LEU A 243 -8.07 -4.25 9.15
C LEU A 243 -7.49 -2.93 9.63
N GLY A 244 -8.29 -1.85 9.61
CA GLY A 244 -7.84 -0.53 10.05
C GLY A 244 -8.68 0.60 9.49
N ALA A 245 -8.51 1.79 10.05
CA ALA A 245 -9.04 3.03 9.54
C ALA A 245 -8.06 3.68 8.56
N GLY A 246 -8.53 4.56 7.69
CA GLY A 246 -7.70 5.36 6.79
C GLY A 246 -7.05 4.58 5.63
N LEU A 247 -7.46 3.33 5.38
CA LEU A 247 -6.81 2.45 4.40
C LEU A 247 -7.49 2.51 3.02
N THR A 248 -6.74 2.85 1.98
CA THR A 248 -7.14 2.75 0.57
C THR A 248 -6.20 1.81 -0.18
N LEU A 249 -6.71 0.76 -0.82
CA LEU A 249 -5.86 -0.20 -1.55
C LEU A 249 -5.18 0.48 -2.76
N VAL A 250 -3.84 0.44 -2.79
CA VAL A 250 -3.02 0.93 -3.90
C VAL A 250 -2.91 -0.15 -4.97
N ASP A 251 -2.48 -1.36 -4.61
CA ASP A 251 -2.47 -2.51 -5.51
C ASP A 251 -2.25 -3.81 -4.73
N ALA A 252 -2.43 -4.95 -5.41
CA ALA A 252 -2.02 -6.26 -4.93
C ALA A 252 -1.02 -6.89 -5.91
N GLY A 253 -0.03 -7.63 -5.39
CA GLY A 253 0.95 -8.32 -6.23
C GLY A 253 1.98 -9.13 -5.46
N ASP A 254 2.63 -10.06 -6.16
CA ASP A 254 3.69 -10.94 -5.68
C ASP A 254 5.05 -10.23 -5.68
N TYR A 255 5.16 -9.19 -4.85
CA TYR A 255 6.27 -8.24 -4.90
C TYR A 255 7.63 -8.84 -4.57
N ASP A 256 7.69 -10.01 -3.92
CA ASP A 256 8.93 -10.77 -3.64
C ASP A 256 9.02 -12.10 -4.41
N ALA A 257 8.14 -12.32 -5.39
CA ALA A 257 8.13 -13.50 -6.27
C ALA A 257 8.02 -14.84 -5.52
N ASN A 258 7.28 -14.88 -4.41
CA ASN A 258 7.05 -16.07 -3.60
C ASN A 258 5.76 -16.84 -3.98
N GLY A 259 5.02 -16.35 -4.98
CA GLY A 259 3.78 -16.94 -5.46
C GLY A 259 2.53 -16.51 -4.68
N LYS A 260 2.62 -15.52 -3.78
CA LYS A 260 1.49 -15.01 -2.99
C LYS A 260 1.38 -13.50 -3.13
N SER A 261 0.15 -12.99 -3.21
CA SER A 261 -0.07 -11.55 -3.28
C SER A 261 0.16 -10.89 -1.93
N ALA A 262 0.94 -9.81 -1.91
CA ALA A 262 0.91 -8.82 -0.84
C ALA A 262 0.03 -7.64 -1.28
N LEU A 263 -0.57 -6.94 -0.31
CA LEU A 263 -1.46 -5.82 -0.57
C LEU A 263 -0.85 -4.55 0.01
N LEU A 264 -0.63 -3.56 -0.85
CA LEU A 264 -0.15 -2.25 -0.45
C LEU A 264 -1.32 -1.30 -0.30
N PHE A 265 -1.45 -0.68 0.86
CA PHE A 265 -2.45 0.34 1.14
C PHE A 265 -1.78 1.70 1.29
N TRP A 266 -2.45 2.72 0.77
CA TRP A 266 -2.29 4.10 1.21
C TRP A 266 -2.97 4.22 2.56
N PHE A 267 -2.30 4.89 3.50
CA PHE A 267 -2.83 5.25 4.80
C PHE A 267 -2.97 6.76 4.86
N GLY A 268 -4.19 7.23 5.15
CA GLY A 268 -4.45 8.63 5.46
C GLY A 268 -5.12 8.77 6.82
N GLY A 269 -4.56 9.62 7.68
CA GLY A 269 -5.05 9.84 9.04
C GLY A 269 -4.78 11.26 9.54
N TYR A 270 -5.20 11.54 10.77
CA TYR A 270 -5.00 12.86 11.35
C TYR A 270 -3.51 13.16 11.55
N ASN A 271 -3.01 14.19 10.88
CA ASN A 271 -1.61 14.63 10.89
C ASN A 271 -0.61 13.50 10.51
N GLN A 272 -1.06 12.48 9.80
CA GLN A 272 -0.24 11.33 9.47
C GLN A 272 -0.71 10.68 8.17
N ASP A 273 0.24 10.44 7.26
CA ASP A 273 -0.01 9.71 6.03
C ASP A 273 1.07 8.65 5.81
N GLY A 274 0.83 7.74 4.88
CA GLY A 274 1.85 6.79 4.48
C GLY A 274 1.34 5.57 3.73
N TYR A 275 2.05 4.47 3.91
CA TYR A 275 1.79 3.21 3.26
C TYR A 275 1.91 2.06 4.25
N VAL A 276 1.00 1.11 4.13
CA VAL A 276 0.96 -0.10 4.96
C VAL A 276 0.95 -1.31 4.06
N LEU A 277 1.86 -2.24 4.31
CA LEU A 277 1.96 -3.51 3.59
C LEU A 277 1.32 -4.62 4.40
N PHE A 278 0.43 -5.36 3.76
CA PHE A 278 -0.18 -6.57 4.30
C PHE A 278 0.23 -7.79 3.48
N SER A 279 0.39 -8.92 4.16
CA SER A 279 0.60 -10.24 3.54
C SER A 279 -0.67 -10.76 2.85
N SER A 280 -0.54 -11.91 2.16
CA SER A 280 -1.68 -12.59 1.51
C SER A 280 -2.80 -13.01 2.46
N ASP A 281 -2.47 -13.30 3.73
CA ASP A 281 -3.43 -13.61 4.80
C ASP A 281 -3.88 -12.37 5.57
N LEU A 282 -3.50 -11.17 5.08
CA LEU A 282 -3.85 -9.87 5.63
C LEU A 282 -3.34 -9.66 7.06
N ALA A 283 -2.22 -10.30 7.40
CA ALA A 283 -1.40 -9.89 8.52
C ALA A 283 -0.60 -8.65 8.11
N LYS A 284 -0.49 -7.68 9.02
CA LYS A 284 0.29 -6.48 8.76
C LYS A 284 1.79 -6.82 8.80
N GLU A 285 2.50 -6.50 7.72
CA GLU A 285 3.92 -6.81 7.56
C GLU A 285 4.80 -5.62 7.93
N ALA A 286 4.50 -4.43 7.39
CA ALA A 286 5.32 -3.24 7.61
C ALA A 286 4.53 -1.95 7.41
N ASP A 287 4.96 -0.92 8.14
CA ASP A 287 4.44 0.44 8.06
C ASP A 287 5.53 1.38 7.52
N TYR A 288 5.18 2.25 6.58
CA TYR A 288 5.97 3.39 6.16
C TYR A 288 5.11 4.64 6.34
N LEU A 289 5.24 5.33 7.47
CA LEU A 289 4.39 6.46 7.84
C LEU A 289 5.22 7.72 8.06
N TRP A 290 4.60 8.88 7.86
CA TRP A 290 5.16 10.19 8.18
C TRP A 290 4.11 11.09 8.79
N GLN A 291 4.56 12.11 9.53
CA GLN A 291 3.72 13.12 10.16
C GLN A 291 4.01 14.51 9.56
N TYR A 292 3.10 15.46 9.75
CA TYR A 292 3.25 16.83 9.23
C TYR A 292 3.74 17.85 10.26
N HIS A 293 3.60 17.54 11.55
CA HIS A 293 3.94 18.40 12.69
C HIS A 293 4.69 17.64 13.77
#